data_AF-A0A497JM51-F1
#
_entry.id   AF-A0A497JM51-F1
#
_cell.length_a   1.000
_cell.length_b   1.000
_cell.length_c   1.000
_cell.angle_alpha   90.00
_cell.angle_beta   90.00
_cell.angle_gamma   90.00
#
_symmetry.space_group_name_H-M   'P 1'
#
loop_
_entity.id
_entity.type
_entity.pdbx_description
1 polymer ?
#
loop_
_entity_poly.entity_id
_entity_poly.type
_entity_poly.pdbx_seq_one_letter_code
_entity_poly.pdbx_strand_id
1 'polypeptide(L)'
;IPMLPVLVERKKSVLTIFVVAMLLVLASYIPYFLGFNGFVYLATITVLNLLMVYFAVKFLLDPKGRNGWRLFKLTAPYIILILFMSTIDFRFTVFPA
;
A
#
# COMPACT_ATOMS: atom_id res chain seq x y z
N ILE A 1 0.73 -1.33 24.86
CA ILE A 1 -0.47 -1.47 23.98
C ILE A 1 -0.37 -2.84 23.32
N PRO A 2 -1.14 -3.87 23.72
CA PRO A 2 -1.03 -5.18 23.11
C PRO A 2 -1.60 -5.08 21.69
N MET A 3 -0.74 -5.32 20.70
CA MET A 3 -1.16 -5.42 19.31
C MET A 3 -1.76 -6.82 19.12
N LEU A 4 -2.73 -6.99 18.21
CA LEU A 4 -3.32 -8.27 17.77
C LEU A 4 -2.40 -9.53 17.81
N PRO A 5 -1.07 -9.49 17.53
CA PRO A 5 -0.16 -10.62 17.74
C PRO A 5 -0.07 -11.22 19.16
N VAL A 6 -0.61 -10.57 20.19
CA VAL A 6 -0.64 -11.11 21.56
C VAL A 6 -1.77 -12.12 21.78
N LEU A 7 -2.83 -12.07 20.97
CA LEU A 7 -4.05 -12.88 21.14
C LEU A 7 -4.21 -13.96 20.06
N VAL A 8 -3.41 -13.93 19.00
CA VAL A 8 -3.49 -14.85 17.86
C VAL A 8 -2.10 -15.39 17.55
N GLU A 9 -2.00 -16.67 17.17
CA GLU A 9 -0.75 -17.28 16.70
C GLU A 9 0.02 -16.34 15.76
N ARG A 10 1.31 -16.11 16.02
CA ARG A 10 2.17 -15.18 15.24
C ARG A 10 1.99 -15.33 13.73
N LYS A 11 1.79 -16.56 13.24
CA LYS A 11 1.55 -16.87 11.82
C LYS A 11 0.26 -16.25 11.28
N LYS A 12 -0.85 -16.30 12.02
CA LYS A 12 -2.13 -15.71 11.59
C LYS A 12 -2.03 -14.19 11.50
N SER A 13 -1.40 -13.54 12.48
CA SER A 13 -1.21 -12.07 12.43
C SER A 13 -0.38 -11.62 11.21
N VAL A 14 0.68 -12.36 10.86
CA VAL A 14 1.49 -12.07 9.67
C VAL A 14 0.67 -12.22 8.39
N LEU A 15 -0.11 -13.30 8.27
CA LEU A 15 -1.00 -13.53 7.15
C LEU A 15 -2.05 -12.42 7.01
N THR A 16 -2.68 -11.99 8.11
CA THR A 16 -3.65 -10.90 8.08
C THR A 16 -3.04 -9.60 7.57
N ILE A 17 -1.83 -9.24 8.03
CA ILE A 17 -1.12 -8.04 7.55
C ILE A 17 -0.81 -8.15 6.05
N PHE A 18 -0.37 -9.33 5.60
CA PHE A 18 -0.11 -9.58 4.19
C PHE A 18 -1.39 -9.44 3.34
N VAL A 19 -2.49 -10.05 3.77
CA VAL A 19 -3.79 -9.96 3.08
C VAL A 19 -4.28 -8.52 3.01
N VAL A 20 -4.20 -7.75 4.10
CA VAL A 20 -4.60 -6.34 4.12
C VAL A 20 -3.72 -5.49 3.19
N ALA A 21 -2.41 -5.74 3.16
CA ALA A 21 -1.49 -5.05 2.24
C ALA A 21 -1.84 -5.37 0.77
N MET A 22 -2.17 -6.63 0.46
CA MET A 22 -2.62 -7.03 -0.88
C MET A 22 -3.95 -6.38 -1.25
N LEU A 23 -4.90 -6.30 -0.30
CA LEU A 23 -6.16 -5.58 -0.49
C LEU A 23 -5.93 -4.10 -0.78
N LEU A 24 -4.97 -3.48 -0.09
CA LEU A 24 -4.59 -2.08 -0.30
C LEU A 24 -4.00 -1.87 -1.70
N VAL A 25 -3.13 -2.77 -2.16
CA VAL A 25 -2.56 -2.75 -3.52
C VAL A 25 -3.67 -2.80 -4.57
N LEU A 26 -4.66 -3.69 -4.41
CA LEU A 26 -5.81 -3.79 -5.31
C LEU A 26 -6.69 -2.53 -5.27
N ALA A 27 -6.98 -2.04 -4.06
CA ALA A 27 -7.77 -0.82 -3.87
C ALA A 27 -7.10 0.41 -4.50
N SER A 28 -5.76 0.43 -4.55
CA SER A 28 -4.99 1.52 -5.17
C SER A 28 -5.24 1.65 -6.68
N TYR A 29 -5.65 0.58 -7.37
CA TYR A 29 -5.96 0.62 -8.80
C TYR A 29 -7.39 1.09 -9.11
N ILE A 30 -8.31 1.04 -8.13
CA ILE A 30 -9.70 1.47 -8.29
C ILE A 30 -9.81 2.91 -8.88
N PRO A 31 -9.15 3.93 -8.31
CA PRO A 31 -9.22 5.30 -8.84
C PRO A 31 -8.74 5.45 -10.30
N TYR A 32 -7.82 4.59 -10.76
CA TYR A 32 -7.44 4.55 -12.18
C TYR A 32 -8.56 3.96 -13.04
N PHE A 33 -9.16 2.84 -12.62
CA PHE A 33 -10.28 2.21 -13.34
C PHE A 33 -11.53 3.09 -13.44
N LEU A 34 -11.76 3.97 -12.46
CA LEU A 34 -12.87 4.93 -12.50
C LEU A 34 -12.57 6.15 -13.41
N GLY A 35 -11.38 6.24 -14.00
CA GLY A 35 -11.02 7.32 -14.92
C GLY A 35 -10.79 8.68 -14.26
N PHE A 36 -10.69 8.74 -12.93
CA PHE A 36 -10.40 9.98 -12.20
C PHE A 36 -8.95 10.44 -12.37
N ASN A 37 -8.04 9.49 -12.62
CA ASN A 37 -6.61 9.74 -12.66
C ASN A 37 -6.00 9.16 -13.96
N GLY A 38 -5.10 9.92 -14.58
CA GLY A 38 -4.39 9.61 -15.82
C GLY A 38 -3.14 8.73 -15.66
N PHE A 39 -2.34 8.72 -16.73
CA PHE A 39 -1.19 7.82 -16.87
C PHE A 39 -0.09 8.03 -15.83
N VAL A 40 0.07 9.26 -15.31
CA VAL A 40 1.10 9.60 -14.32
C VAL A 40 0.80 8.92 -12.98
N TYR A 41 -0.48 8.89 -12.59
CA TYR A 41 -0.94 8.15 -11.43
C TYR A 41 -0.72 6.63 -11.56
N LEU A 42 -1.01 6.05 -12.73
CA LEU A 42 -0.77 4.62 -12.98
C LEU A 42 0.71 4.26 -12.84
N ALA A 43 1.61 5.01 -13.47
CA ALA A 43 3.05 4.75 -13.38
C ALA A 43 3.53 4.80 -11.92
N THR A 44 3.06 5.79 -11.16
CA THR A 44 3.43 5.98 -9.75
C THR A 44 2.92 4.85 -8.87
N ILE A 45 1.64 4.48 -9.00
CA ILE A 45 1.07 3.35 -8.25
C ILE A 45 1.78 2.05 -8.58
N THR A 46 2.13 1.82 -9.84
CA THR A 46 2.78 0.57 -10.24
C THR A 46 4.13 0.41 -9.52
N VAL A 47 4.92 1.48 -9.44
CA VAL A 47 6.20 1.51 -8.69
C VAL A 47 5.96 1.31 -7.19
N LEU A 48 5.01 2.03 -6.61
CA LEU A 48 4.66 1.95 -5.19
C LEU A 48 4.14 0.56 -4.79
N ASN A 49 3.29 -0.05 -5.63
CA ASN A 49 2.78 -1.40 -5.45
C ASN A 49 3.88 -2.44 -5.52
N LEU A 50 4.82 -2.31 -6.47
CA LEU A 50 5.98 -3.21 -6.56
C LEU A 50 6.78 -3.19 -5.25
N LEU A 51 7.06 -2.00 -4.72
CA LEU A 51 7.74 -1.84 -3.43
C LEU A 51 6.93 -2.48 -2.30
N MET A 52 5.64 -2.20 -2.23
CA MET A 52 4.77 -2.73 -1.17
C MET A 52 4.67 -4.25 -1.20
N VAL A 53 4.53 -4.86 -2.38
CA VAL A 53 4.54 -6.33 -2.56
C VAL A 53 5.90 -6.90 -2.18
N TYR A 54 7.01 -6.29 -2.59
CA TYR A 54 8.35 -6.74 -2.21
C TYR A 54 8.52 -6.80 -0.69
N PHE A 55 8.10 -5.74 0.03
CA PHE A 55 8.18 -5.73 1.50
C PHE A 55 7.18 -6.69 2.15
N ALA A 56 5.98 -6.87 1.57
CA ALA A 56 4.98 -7.81 2.08
C ALA A 56 5.46 -9.26 1.95
N VAL A 57 6.04 -9.64 0.81
CA VAL A 57 6.65 -10.97 0.60
C VAL A 57 7.86 -11.17 1.52
N LYS A 58 8.71 -10.16 1.66
CA LYS A 58 9.85 -10.20 2.60
C LYS A 58 9.41 -10.38 4.06
N PHE A 59 8.29 -9.78 4.44
CA PHE A 59 7.70 -9.95 5.76
C PHE A 59 7.06 -11.34 5.95
N LEU A 60 6.48 -11.93 4.90
CA LEU A 60 5.95 -13.29 4.92
C LEU A 60 7.07 -14.33 5.08
N LEU A 61 8.20 -14.13 4.41
CA LEU A 61 9.37 -15.03 4.46
C LEU A 61 10.13 -14.94 5.80
N ASP A 62 10.27 -13.74 6.36
CA ASP A 62 10.91 -13.52 7.66
C ASP A 62 10.02 -12.65 8.57
N PRO A 63 9.10 -13.27 9.31
CA PRO A 63 8.18 -12.60 10.24
C PRO A 63 8.85 -12.20 11.55
N LYS A 64 10.09 -11.68 11.51
CA LYS A 64 10.69 -10.98 12.65
C LYS A 64 9.92 -9.69 12.90
N GLY A 65 9.67 -9.36 14.17
CA GLY A 65 8.98 -8.12 14.57
C GLY A 65 9.59 -6.84 13.98
N ARG A 66 10.89 -6.86 13.67
CA ARG A 66 11.60 -5.75 13.01
C ARG A 66 11.18 -5.52 11.55
N ASN A 67 10.84 -6.57 10.81
CA ASN A 67 10.37 -6.47 9.43
C ASN A 67 8.92 -6.00 9.36
N GLY A 68 8.06 -6.46 10.28
CA GLY A 68 6.67 -5.99 10.37
C GLY A 68 6.58 -4.50 10.70
N TRP A 69 7.46 -4.02 11.58
CA TRP A 69 7.53 -2.60 11.89
C TRP A 69 8.05 -1.75 10.72
N ARG A 70 8.96 -2.28 9.89
CA ARG A 70 9.39 -1.63 8.65
C ARG A 70 8.27 -1.54 7.63
N LEU A 71 7.50 -2.62 7.45
CA LEU A 71 6.35 -2.66 6.56
C LEU A 71 5.30 -1.60 6.99
N PHE A 72 4.98 -1.54 8.29
CA PHE A 72 4.06 -0.55 8.84
C PHE A 72 4.56 0.89 8.72
N LYS A 73 5.88 1.11 8.86
CA LYS A 73 6.45 2.44 8.58
C LYS A 73 6.43 2.81 7.12
N LEU A 74 6.41 1.84 6.21
CA LEU A 74 6.31 2.06 4.77
C LEU A 74 4.87 2.32 4.32
N THR A 75 3.87 1.78 5.03
CA THR A 75 2.45 2.04 4.69
C THR A 75 2.06 3.50 4.88
N ALA A 76 2.59 4.19 5.90
CA ALA A 76 2.31 5.61 6.10
C ALA A 76 2.75 6.52 4.93
N PRO A 77 4.03 6.53 4.49
CA PRO A 77 4.46 7.30 3.33
C PRO A 77 3.84 6.80 2.04
N TYR A 78 3.56 5.49 1.91
CA TYR A 78 2.84 4.96 0.75
C TYR A 78 1.47 5.62 0.56
N ILE A 79 0.67 5.70 1.62
CA ILE A 79 -0.67 6.33 1.57
C ILE A 79 -0.53 7.82 1.23
N ILE A 80 0.41 8.53 1.87
CA ILE A 80 0.65 9.95 1.61
C ILE A 80 1.05 10.18 0.15
N LEU A 81 1.95 9.37 -0.39
CA LEU A 81 2.41 9.49 -1.78
C LEU A 81 1.28 9.22 -2.77
N ILE A 82 0.46 8.20 -2.56
CA ILE A 82 -0.69 7.92 -3.43
C ILE A 82 -1.71 9.05 -3.40
N LEU A 83 -2.04 9.58 -2.21
CA LEU A 83 -2.98 10.71 -2.10
C LEU A 83 -2.42 11.98 -2.73
N PHE A 84 -1.14 12.26 -2.53
CA PHE A 84 -0.47 13.42 -3.10
C PHE A 84 -0.45 13.34 -4.63
N MET A 85 -0.07 12.19 -5.19
CA MET A 85 -0.08 11.99 -6.64
C MET A 85 -1.48 12.00 -7.22
N SER A 86 -2.46 11.42 -6.51
CA SER A 86 -3.87 11.50 -6.90
C SER A 86 -4.38 12.94 -6.95
N THR A 87 -3.93 13.81 -6.03
CA THR A 87 -4.34 15.22 -5.99
C THR A 87 -3.73 16.02 -7.15
N ILE A 88 -2.45 15.75 -7.46
CA ILE A 88 -1.78 16.38 -8.61
C ILE A 88 -2.47 15.95 -9.91
N ASP A 89 -2.71 14.67 -10.08
CA ASP A 89 -3.27 14.12 -11.31
C ASP A 89 -4.74 14.55 -11.51
N PHE A 90 -5.54 14.59 -10.44
CA PHE A 90 -6.91 15.14 -10.46
C PHE A 90 -6.94 16.61 -10.92
N ARG A 91 -5.95 17.43 -10.51
CA ARG A 91 -5.83 18.82 -10.98
C ARG A 91 -5.51 18.93 -12.47
N PHE A 92 -4.73 18.00 -13.01
CA PHE A 92 -4.36 18.00 -14.43
C PHE A 92 -5.48 17.47 -15.34
N THR A 93 -6.28 16.50 -14.88
CA THR A 93 -7.33 15.86 -15.70
C THR A 93 -8.63 16.68 -15.74
N VAL A 94 -9.00 17.39 -14.67
CA VAL A 94 -10.29 18.12 -14.56
C VAL A 94 -10.24 19.55 -15.13
N PHE A 95 -9.05 20.14 -15.28
CA PHE A 95 -8.89 21.45 -15.94
C PHE A 95 -8.12 21.31 -17.26
N PRO A 96 -8.78 20.88 -18.36
CA PRO A 96 -8.29 21.25 -19.67
C PRO A 96 -8.50 22.77 -19.79
N ALA A 97 -7.40 23.51 -19.86
CA ALA A 97 -7.41 24.90 -20.32
C ALA A 97 -7.98 24.99 -21.74
#